data_AF-A0A0D8L4X7-F1
#
_entry.id   AF-A0A0D8L4X7-F1
#
_cell.length_a   1.000
_cell.length_b   1.000
_cell.length_c   1.000
_cell.angle_alpha   90.00
_cell.angle_beta   90.00
_cell.angle_gamma   90.00
#
_symmetry.space_group_name_H-M   'P 1'
#
loop_
_entity.id
_entity.type
_entity.pdbx_description
1 polymer ?
#
loop_
_entity_poly.entity_id
_entity_poly.type
_entity_poly.pdbx_seq_one_letter_code
_entity_poly.pdbx_strand_id
1 'polypeptide(L)'
;MTLFSDFISQVCTEITNNKNKPDGIYQYAVTLPPPLADALPPSALTGWLNGQTCWPQFYWQHRDGTETAAVCGEVCRFTHISRAQALLDTLPAQSQIRIWD
;
A
#
# COMPACT_ATOMS: atom_id res chain seq x y z
N MET A 1 12.15 5.34 -18.01
CA MET A 1 11.69 6.12 -16.85
C MET A 1 10.29 5.61 -16.56
N THR A 2 10.15 4.61 -15.69
CA THR A 2 8.83 3.99 -15.44
C THR A 2 8.03 4.92 -14.55
N LEU A 3 6.97 5.48 -15.12
CA LEU A 3 6.06 6.40 -14.42
C LEU A 3 5.16 5.61 -13.46
N PHE A 4 4.59 6.29 -12.46
CA PHE A 4 3.54 5.72 -11.61
C PHE A 4 2.40 5.09 -12.42
N SER A 5 2.08 5.65 -13.59
CA SER A 5 1.10 5.11 -14.55
C SER A 5 1.47 3.73 -15.09
N ASP A 6 2.75 3.50 -15.36
CA ASP A 6 3.23 2.23 -15.92
C ASP A 6 3.12 1.13 -14.85
N PHE A 7 3.43 1.47 -13.60
CA PHE A 7 3.23 0.58 -12.47
C PHE A 7 1.77 0.21 -12.28
N ILE A 8 0.86 1.20 -12.25
CA ILE A 8 -0.59 0.92 -12.12
C ILE A 8 -1.06 0.04 -13.28
N SER A 9 -0.59 0.29 -14.50
CA SER A 9 -0.95 -0.53 -15.67
C SER A 9 -0.43 -1.96 -15.57
N GLN A 10 0.80 -2.14 -15.05
CA GLN A 10 1.36 -3.46 -14.77
C GLN A 10 0.55 -4.21 -13.71
N VAL A 11 0.25 -3.55 -12.58
CA VAL A 11 -0.57 -4.15 -11.51
C VAL A 11 -1.96 -4.54 -12.01
N CYS A 12 -2.63 -3.66 -12.77
CA CYS A 12 -3.92 -3.98 -13.37
C CYS A 12 -3.82 -5.19 -14.30
N THR A 13 -2.75 -5.30 -15.08
CA THR A 13 -2.50 -6.44 -15.97
C THR A 13 -2.26 -7.72 -15.18
N GLU A 14 -1.47 -7.67 -14.11
CA GLU A 14 -1.20 -8.81 -13.24
C GLU A 14 -2.47 -9.26 -12.50
N ILE A 15 -3.27 -8.32 -11.98
CA ILE A 15 -4.56 -8.63 -11.34
C ILE A 15 -5.51 -9.28 -12.35
N THR A 16 -5.60 -8.74 -13.57
CA THR A 16 -6.52 -9.25 -14.61
C THR A 16 -6.14 -10.66 -15.06
N ASN A 17 -4.84 -10.96 -15.12
CA ASN A 17 -4.34 -12.26 -15.59
C ASN A 17 -3.99 -13.24 -14.46
N ASN A 18 -4.25 -12.88 -13.19
CA ASN A 18 -3.87 -13.76 -12.09
C ASN A 18 -4.71 -15.07 -12.11
N LYS A 19 -4.10 -16.14 -11.61
CA LYS A 19 -4.76 -17.42 -11.32
C LYS A 19 -4.87 -17.62 -9.81
N ASN A 20 -5.10 -16.53 -9.10
CA ASN A 20 -5.19 -16.55 -7.65
C ASN A 20 -6.39 -17.38 -7.22
N LYS A 21 -6.26 -18.08 -6.09
CA LYS A 21 -7.40 -18.79 -5.51
C LYS A 21 -8.39 -17.73 -4.99
N PRO A 22 -9.70 -17.96 -5.13
CA PRO A 22 -10.72 -16.98 -4.78
C PRO A 22 -10.71 -16.56 -3.29
N ASP A 23 -10.15 -17.39 -2.40
CA ASP A 23 -10.16 -17.18 -0.94
C ASP A 23 -8.77 -16.85 -0.37
N GLY A 24 -7.89 -16.24 -1.17
CA GLY A 24 -6.53 -15.86 -0.77
C GLY A 24 -6.35 -14.36 -0.64
N ILE A 25 -5.43 -13.96 0.26
CA ILE A 25 -4.93 -12.59 0.33
C ILE A 25 -3.62 -12.51 -0.45
N TYR A 26 -3.53 -11.52 -1.34
CA TYR A 26 -2.38 -11.32 -2.23
C TYR A 26 -1.87 -9.89 -2.12
N GLN A 27 -0.55 -9.73 -2.03
CA GLN A 27 0.15 -8.45 -1.98
C GLN A 27 1.00 -8.30 -3.25
N TYR A 28 0.80 -7.21 -3.96
CA TYR A 28 1.64 -6.80 -5.09
C TYR A 28 2.48 -5.61 -4.65
N ALA A 29 3.80 -5.72 -4.76
CA ALA A 29 4.74 -4.69 -4.30
C ALA A 29 5.73 -4.35 -5.41
N VAL A 30 5.99 -3.06 -5.61
CA VAL A 30 7.03 -2.57 -6.51
C VAL A 30 7.92 -1.60 -5.79
N THR A 31 9.21 -1.82 -5.93
CA THR A 31 10.25 -0.93 -5.40
C THR A 31 10.51 0.17 -6.41
N LEU A 32 10.44 1.43 -5.96
CA LEU A 32 10.85 2.55 -6.78
C LEU A 32 12.36 2.50 -7.02
N PRO A 33 12.83 2.77 -8.25
CA PRO A 33 14.27 2.89 -8.51
C PRO A 33 14.89 3.98 -7.61
N PRO A 34 16.11 3.79 -7.08
CA PRO A 34 16.74 4.75 -6.16
C PRO A 34 16.73 6.21 -6.65
N PRO A 35 17.02 6.52 -7.92
CA PRO A 35 16.99 7.91 -8.40
C PRO A 35 15.61 8.56 -8.34
N LEU A 36 14.53 7.76 -8.46
CA LEU A 36 13.17 8.27 -8.30
C LEU A 36 12.78 8.39 -6.82
N ALA A 37 13.21 7.44 -5.99
CA ALA A 37 12.97 7.49 -4.55
C ALA A 37 13.63 8.72 -3.92
N ASP A 38 14.88 9.03 -4.29
CA ASP A 38 15.63 10.18 -3.79
C ASP A 38 15.05 11.52 -4.28
N ALA A 39 14.42 11.53 -5.45
CA ALA A 39 13.81 12.73 -6.03
C ALA A 39 12.41 13.04 -5.47
N LEU A 40 11.77 12.11 -4.76
CA LEU A 40 10.45 12.28 -4.19
C LEU A 40 10.54 12.82 -2.77
N PRO A 41 10.21 14.11 -2.52
CA PRO A 41 10.18 14.61 -1.16
C PRO A 41 9.06 13.92 -0.36
N PRO A 42 9.19 13.77 0.97
CA PRO A 42 8.14 13.16 1.80
C PRO A 42 6.77 13.85 1.65
N SER A 43 6.75 15.15 1.32
CA SER A 43 5.54 15.93 1.05
C SER A 43 4.83 15.54 -0.25
N ALA A 44 5.51 14.89 -1.20
CA ALA A 44 4.90 14.41 -2.44
C ALA A 44 3.81 13.37 -2.17
N LEU A 45 3.96 12.57 -1.11
CA LEU A 45 2.97 11.55 -0.73
C LEU A 45 1.65 12.17 -0.27
N THR A 46 1.70 13.27 0.50
CA THR A 46 0.49 13.99 0.91
C THR A 46 -0.19 14.66 -0.28
N GLY A 47 0.59 15.23 -1.21
CA GLY A 47 0.07 15.79 -2.45
C GLY A 47 -0.64 14.74 -3.32
N TRP A 48 -0.03 13.57 -3.46
CA TRP A 48 -0.65 12.43 -4.14
C TRP A 48 -1.93 11.98 -3.46
N LEU A 49 -1.92 11.84 -2.13
CA LEU A 49 -3.07 11.38 -1.35
C LEU A 49 -4.26 12.33 -1.48
N ASN A 50 -4.02 13.64 -1.34
CA ASN A 50 -5.04 14.68 -1.52
C ASN A 50 -5.62 14.75 -2.94
N GLY A 51 -4.89 14.24 -3.94
CA GLY A 51 -5.36 14.14 -5.33
C GLY A 51 -6.29 12.94 -5.56
N GLN A 52 -6.40 12.00 -4.62
CA GLN A 52 -7.24 10.82 -4.78
C GLN A 52 -8.70 11.11 -4.44
N THR A 53 -9.61 10.44 -5.16
CA THR A 53 -11.05 10.45 -4.86
C THR A 53 -11.48 9.28 -3.97
N CYS A 54 -10.60 8.28 -3.77
CA CYS A 54 -10.85 7.15 -2.88
C CYS A 54 -10.80 7.58 -1.41
N TRP A 55 -11.69 6.99 -0.61
CA TRP A 55 -11.72 7.08 0.84
C TRP A 55 -11.84 5.68 1.43
N PRO A 56 -11.35 5.42 2.65
CA PRO A 56 -10.63 6.34 3.55
C PRO A 56 -9.23 6.71 3.05
N GLN A 57 -8.64 7.76 3.62
CA GLN A 57 -7.27 8.21 3.35
C GLN A 57 -6.51 8.32 4.67
N PHE A 58 -5.29 7.80 4.72
CA PHE A 58 -4.45 7.80 5.91
C PHE A 58 -3.01 8.18 5.56
N TYR A 59 -2.46 9.14 6.30
CA TYR A 59 -1.07 9.57 6.17
C TYR A 59 -0.37 9.44 7.51
N TRP A 60 0.82 8.87 7.48
CA TRP A 60 1.66 8.72 8.67
C TRP A 60 3.13 8.95 8.34
N GLN A 61 3.81 9.66 9.23
CA GLN A 61 5.24 9.91 9.16
C GLN A 61 5.85 9.61 10.53
N HIS A 62 6.92 8.83 10.55
CA HIS A 62 7.68 8.61 11.77
C HIS A 62 8.31 9.92 12.24
N ARG A 63 8.36 10.13 13.56
CA ARG A 63 8.87 11.38 14.18
C ARG A 63 10.30 11.75 13.76
N ASP A 64 11.11 10.73 13.46
CA ASP A 64 12.51 10.91 13.07
C ASP A 64 12.66 11.14 11.54
N GLY A 65 11.54 11.18 10.80
CA GLY A 65 11.51 11.41 9.35
C GLY A 65 11.97 10.22 8.50
N THR A 66 12.32 9.09 9.11
CA THR A 66 12.93 7.92 8.47
C THR A 66 11.94 7.05 7.69
N GLU A 67 10.67 7.09 8.05
CA GLU A 67 9.62 6.28 7.42
C GLU A 67 8.38 7.16 7.19
N THR A 68 7.75 7.00 6.04
CA THR A 68 6.51 7.70 5.67
C THR A 68 5.62 6.75 4.88
N ALA A 69 4.31 6.81 5.14
CA ALA A 69 3.31 6.03 4.45
C ALA A 69 2.10 6.91 4.08
N ALA A 70 1.59 6.74 2.86
CA ALA A 70 0.30 7.25 2.43
C ALA A 70 -0.54 6.08 1.93
N VAL A 71 -1.76 5.94 2.44
CA VAL A 71 -2.66 4.82 2.20
C VAL A 71 -4.01 5.36 1.74
N CYS A 72 -4.53 4.84 0.62
CA CYS A 72 -5.84 5.22 0.08
C CYS A 72 -6.73 3.99 -0.11
N GLY A 73 -8.01 4.17 0.22
CA GLY A 73 -9.03 3.12 0.15
C GLY A 73 -8.98 2.16 1.33
N GLU A 74 -9.95 1.26 1.37
CA GLU A 74 -10.01 0.17 2.35
C GLU A 74 -10.32 -1.15 1.63
N VAL A 75 -9.57 -2.20 1.95
CA VAL A 75 -9.86 -3.57 1.50
C VAL A 75 -10.68 -4.32 2.55
N CYS A 76 -10.39 -4.07 3.83
CA CYS A 76 -11.10 -4.64 4.97
C CYS A 76 -11.09 -3.64 6.12
N ARG A 77 -12.21 -3.52 6.83
CA ARG A 77 -12.36 -2.63 7.99
C ARG A 77 -12.41 -3.43 9.28
N PHE A 78 -11.61 -3.00 10.25
CA PHE A 78 -11.63 -3.55 11.60
C PHE A 78 -12.13 -2.49 12.59
N THR A 79 -13.03 -2.88 13.49
CA THR A 79 -13.50 -2.00 14.58
C THR A 79 -12.76 -2.26 15.90
N HIS A 80 -11.92 -3.29 15.93
CA HIS A 80 -11.14 -3.69 17.10
C HIS A 80 -9.77 -4.20 16.65
N ILE A 81 -8.71 -3.71 17.30
CA ILE A 81 -7.33 -4.10 17.02
C ILE A 81 -7.10 -5.61 17.17
N SER A 82 -7.82 -6.29 18.06
CA SER A 82 -7.73 -7.74 18.24
C SER A 82 -8.14 -8.53 17.00
N ARG A 83 -9.12 -8.05 16.23
CA ARG A 83 -9.53 -8.70 14.97
C ARG A 83 -8.52 -8.45 13.86
N ALA A 84 -7.93 -7.26 13.82
CA ALA A 84 -6.85 -6.94 12.89
C ALA A 84 -5.64 -7.85 13.16
N GLN A 85 -5.23 -7.99 14.43
CA GLN A 85 -4.13 -8.88 14.81
C GLN A 85 -4.44 -10.34 14.47
N ALA A 86 -5.64 -10.83 14.78
CA ALA A 86 -6.03 -12.20 14.46
C ALA A 86 -5.94 -12.51 12.95
N LEU A 87 -6.24 -11.52 12.07
CA LEU A 87 -6.00 -11.69 10.63
C LEU A 87 -4.50 -11.81 10.33
N LEU A 88 -3.68 -10.89 10.86
CA LEU A 88 -2.23 -10.90 10.62
C LEU A 88 -1.59 -12.23 11.05
N ASP A 89 -2.06 -12.82 12.15
CA ASP A 89 -1.57 -14.11 12.65
C ASP A 89 -1.88 -15.30 11.71
N THR A 90 -2.86 -15.15 10.80
CA THR A 90 -3.17 -16.17 9.78
C THR A 90 -2.30 -16.06 8.54
N LEU A 91 -1.58 -14.95 8.38
CA LEU A 91 -0.75 -14.70 7.20
C LEU A 91 0.63 -15.35 7.36
N PRO A 92 1.30 -15.73 6.25
CA PRO A 92 2.68 -16.17 6.29
C PRO A 92 3.59 -15.17 6.99
N ALA A 93 4.57 -15.66 7.76
CA ALA A 93 5.50 -14.80 8.51
C ALA A 93 6.31 -13.82 7.62
N GLN A 94 6.45 -14.11 6.32
CA GLN A 94 7.13 -13.25 5.35
C GLN A 94 6.22 -12.18 4.74
N SER A 95 4.92 -12.18 5.05
CA SER A 95 3.98 -11.19 4.54
C SER A 95 4.31 -9.80 5.10
N GLN A 96 4.35 -8.80 4.22
CA GLN A 96 4.60 -7.41 4.59
C GLN A 96 3.31 -6.60 4.66
N ILE A 97 2.21 -7.27 5.02
CA ILE A 97 0.88 -6.65 5.11
C ILE A 97 0.82 -5.83 6.40
N ARG A 98 0.37 -4.58 6.28
CA ARG A 98 0.20 -3.64 7.40
C ARG A 98 -1.26 -3.20 7.46
N ILE A 99 -1.75 -3.00 8.68
CA ILE A 99 -3.09 -2.47 8.94
C ILE A 99 -2.92 -1.08 9.55
N TRP A 100 -3.72 -0.12 9.08
CA TRP A 100 -3.72 1.27 9.50
C TRP A 100 -5.11 1.61 10.03
N ASP A 101 -5.17 2.38 11.12
CA ASP A 101 -6.38 2.83 11.82
C ASP A 101 -6.37 4.36 11.92
#